data_AF-A0A8I2GAT4-F1
#
_entry.id   AF-A0A8I2GAT4-F1
#
_cell.length_a   1.000
_cell.length_b   1.000
_cell.length_c   1.000
_cell.angle_alpha   90.00
_cell.angle_beta   90.00
_cell.angle_gamma   90.00
#
_symmetry.space_group_name_H-M   'P 1'
#
loop_
_entity.id
_entity.type
_entity.pdbx_description
1 polymer ?
#
loop_
_entity_poly.entity_id
_entity_poly.type
_entity_poly.pdbx_seq_one_letter_code
_entity_poly.pdbx_strand_id
1 'polypeptide(L)'
;MSNSDEKRCPLCGRRETEYYFTERGHDLVACETCELFFIDPYPGDTEEVHERVSKYKYEKLKVAAPETHYSAAKRYYKRYYPLIEEELGNASSILDIGCGTGRLLELLGQDYPGNTLLRIGIELNTERAAFARQTAQCDIYETPVEKFTYPGKFDVITMVN
;
A
#
# COMPACT_ATOMS: atom_id res chain seq x y z
N MET A 1 -5.03 -20.46 -35.37
CA MET A 1 -5.32 -20.86 -33.98
C MET A 1 -5.14 -19.62 -33.12
N SER A 2 -6.25 -18.94 -32.82
CA SER A 2 -6.30 -17.64 -32.16
C SER A 2 -6.48 -17.81 -30.65
N ASN A 3 -5.57 -17.24 -29.87
CA ASN A 3 -5.93 -16.29 -28.81
C ASN A 3 -4.65 -15.59 -28.34
N SER A 4 -4.24 -14.57 -29.09
CA SER A 4 -3.31 -13.55 -28.60
C SER A 4 -4.12 -12.60 -27.73
N ASP A 5 -4.26 -12.90 -26.44
CA ASP A 5 -4.64 -11.88 -25.46
C ASP A 5 -3.46 -10.91 -25.36
N GLU A 6 -3.44 -9.94 -26.28
CA GLU A 6 -2.40 -8.91 -26.36
C GLU A 6 -2.33 -8.13 -25.05
N LYS A 7 -1.11 -8.09 -24.50
CA LYS A 7 -0.76 -7.42 -23.23
C LYS A 7 -1.24 -5.98 -23.27
N ARG A 8 -2.20 -5.63 -22.41
CA ARG A 8 -2.71 -4.25 -22.28
C ARG A 8 -2.01 -3.57 -21.11
N CYS A 9 -1.46 -2.39 -21.35
CA CYS A 9 -0.90 -1.56 -20.30
C CYS A 9 -1.98 -1.23 -19.25
N PRO A 10 -1.75 -1.48 -17.95
CA PRO A 10 -2.74 -1.22 -16.91
C PRO A 10 -2.97 0.27 -16.63
N LEU A 11 -2.08 1.15 -17.11
CA LEU A 11 -2.18 2.59 -16.91
C LEU A 11 -2.89 3.29 -18.06
N CYS A 12 -2.48 3.05 -19.31
CA CYS A 12 -3.03 3.77 -20.47
C CYS A 12 -3.88 2.91 -21.41
N GLY A 13 -3.97 1.59 -21.18
CA GLY A 13 -4.79 0.65 -21.97
C GLY A 13 -4.25 0.31 -23.37
N ARG A 14 -3.11 0.88 -23.76
CA ARG A 14 -2.40 0.62 -25.03
C ARG A 14 -1.80 -0.78 -25.07
N ARG A 15 -1.50 -1.26 -26.28
CA ARG A 15 -1.05 -2.64 -26.54
C ARG A 15 0.39 -2.72 -27.03
N GLU A 16 0.91 -1.59 -27.47
CA GLU A 16 2.27 -1.43 -27.94
C GLU A 16 3.21 -1.55 -26.72
N THR A 17 3.91 -2.67 -26.64
CA THR A 17 4.80 -3.00 -25.51
C THR A 17 6.11 -3.63 -25.98
N GLU A 18 7.21 -3.21 -25.37
CA GLU A 18 8.53 -3.82 -25.53
C GLU A 18 8.75 -4.86 -24.42
N TYR A 19 9.23 -6.06 -24.78
CA TYR A 19 9.60 -7.11 -23.83
C TYR A 19 11.04 -6.95 -23.32
N TYR A 20 11.26 -7.16 -22.02
CA TYR A 20 12.58 -7.12 -21.40
C TYR A 20 13.09 -8.50 -20.99
N PHE A 21 12.41 -9.16 -20.04
CA PHE A 21 12.79 -10.50 -19.57
C PHE A 21 11.61 -11.20 -18.88
N THR A 22 11.76 -12.49 -18.61
CA THR A 22 10.79 -13.31 -17.87
C THR A 22 11.40 -13.76 -16.55
N GLU A 23 10.69 -13.54 -15.44
CA GLU A 23 11.05 -14.08 -14.14
C GLU A 23 9.82 -14.73 -13.47
N ARG A 24 9.97 -15.98 -13.01
CA ARG A 24 8.92 -16.72 -12.28
C ARG A 24 7.57 -16.73 -13.00
N GLY A 25 7.59 -16.90 -14.32
CA GLY A 25 6.39 -16.96 -15.15
C GLY A 25 5.72 -15.61 -15.39
N HIS A 26 6.39 -14.50 -15.06
CA HIS A 26 5.93 -13.14 -15.36
C HIS A 26 6.93 -12.46 -16.28
N ASP A 27 6.43 -11.90 -17.38
CA ASP A 27 7.19 -11.08 -18.32
C ASP A 27 7.22 -9.64 -17.83
N LEU A 28 8.41 -9.05 -17.70
CA LEU A 28 8.56 -7.61 -17.60
C LEU A 28 8.46 -7.01 -19.01
N VAL A 29 7.52 -6.09 -19.19
CA VAL A 29 7.30 -5.35 -20.43
C VAL A 29 7.22 -3.85 -20.14
N ALA A 30 7.59 -3.00 -21.11
CA ALA A 30 7.37 -1.55 -21.03
C ALA A 30 6.38 -1.11 -22.10
N CYS A 31 5.44 -0.23 -21.74
CA CYS A 31 4.52 0.36 -22.70
C CYS A 31 5.22 1.40 -23.58
N GLU A 32 5.11 1.29 -24.90
CA GLU A 32 5.71 2.25 -25.83
C GLU A 32 5.00 3.62 -25.86
N THR A 33 3.80 3.73 -25.24
CA THR A 33 3.04 4.99 -25.19
C THR A 33 3.26 5.77 -23.90
N CYS A 34 3.12 5.12 -22.73
CA CYS A 34 3.23 5.80 -21.44
C CYS A 34 4.49 5.42 -20.65
N GLU A 35 5.36 4.59 -21.24
CA GLU A 35 6.67 4.18 -20.68
C GLU A 35 6.59 3.42 -19.36
N LEU A 36 5.38 3.02 -18.93
CA LEU A 36 5.19 2.20 -17.74
C LEU A 36 5.80 0.81 -17.96
N PHE A 37 6.70 0.42 -17.06
CA PHE A 37 7.11 -0.96 -16.87
C PHE A 37 6.05 -1.70 -16.04
N PHE A 38 5.60 -2.85 -16.52
CA PHE A 38 4.64 -3.70 -15.81
C PHE A 38 4.89 -5.18 -16.09
N ILE A 39 4.33 -6.04 -15.24
CA ILE A 39 4.42 -7.49 -15.37
C ILE A 39 3.21 -8.08 -16.08
N ASP A 40 3.41 -9.13 -16.87
CA ASP A 40 2.37 -9.89 -17.54
C ASP A 40 2.57 -11.42 -17.32
N PRO A 41 1.55 -12.20 -16.92
CA PRO A 41 0.20 -11.75 -16.60
C PRO A 41 0.20 -10.84 -15.38
N TYR A 42 -0.57 -9.74 -15.46
CA TYR A 42 -0.84 -8.93 -14.29
C TYR A 42 -1.68 -9.76 -13.31
N PRO A 43 -1.48 -9.65 -11.98
CA PRO A 43 -2.32 -10.36 -11.01
C PRO A 43 -3.79 -9.97 -11.23
N GLY A 44 -4.57 -10.89 -11.83
CA GLY A 44 -5.91 -10.60 -12.34
C GLY A 44 -7.02 -10.78 -11.30
N ASP A 45 -6.82 -11.64 -10.31
CA ASP A 45 -7.78 -11.83 -9.21
C ASP A 45 -7.36 -11.01 -7.99
N THR A 46 -7.94 -9.82 -7.87
CA THR A 46 -7.71 -8.93 -6.74
C THR A 46 -8.11 -9.58 -5.41
N GLU A 47 -9.16 -10.41 -5.38
CA GLU A 47 -9.57 -11.12 -4.16
C GLU A 47 -8.53 -12.17 -3.76
N GLU A 48 -7.99 -12.93 -4.71
CA GLU A 48 -6.92 -13.88 -4.42
C GLU A 48 -5.66 -13.16 -3.90
N VAL A 49 -5.33 -12.00 -4.46
CA VAL A 49 -4.25 -11.14 -3.97
C VAL A 49 -4.55 -10.64 -2.56
N HIS A 50 -5.75 -10.15 -2.27
CA HIS A 50 -6.14 -9.70 -0.93
C HIS A 50 -6.13 -10.85 0.09
N GLU A 51 -6.57 -12.05 -0.29
CA GLU A 51 -6.48 -13.24 0.56
C GLU A 51 -5.03 -13.64 0.83
N ARG A 52 -4.18 -13.61 -0.21
CA ARG A 52 -2.75 -13.91 -0.06
C ARG A 52 -2.05 -12.87 0.78
N VAL A 53 -2.40 -11.60 0.65
CA VAL A 53 -1.89 -10.50 1.47
C VAL A 53 -2.40 -10.67 2.89
N SER A 54 -3.70 -10.76 3.16
CA SER A 54 -4.22 -10.92 4.53
C SER A 54 -3.62 -12.12 5.27
N LYS A 55 -3.49 -13.27 4.59
CA LYS A 55 -2.95 -14.52 5.16
C LYS A 55 -1.42 -14.68 5.00
N TYR A 56 -0.74 -13.72 4.35
CA TYR A 56 0.70 -13.71 4.04
C TYR A 56 1.27 -15.05 3.52
N LYS A 57 0.53 -15.77 2.67
CA LYS A 57 1.02 -17.00 2.02
C LYS A 57 1.94 -16.66 0.83
N TYR A 58 3.12 -16.10 1.10
CA TYR A 58 4.22 -16.10 0.14
C TYR A 58 5.10 -17.31 0.45
N GLU A 59 4.96 -18.39 -0.34
CA GLU A 59 5.61 -19.69 -0.11
C GLU A 59 7.15 -19.67 0.03
N LYS A 60 7.82 -18.52 -0.18
CA LYS A 60 9.30 -18.41 -0.19
C LYS A 60 9.89 -17.19 0.51
N LEU A 61 9.09 -16.31 1.13
CA LEU A 61 9.62 -15.14 1.85
C LEU A 61 9.27 -15.29 3.33
N LYS A 62 10.28 -15.51 4.19
CA LYS A 62 10.10 -15.34 5.64
C LYS A 62 9.78 -13.87 5.89
N VAL A 63 8.50 -13.56 6.05
CA VAL A 63 8.06 -12.20 6.39
C VAL A 63 8.61 -11.88 7.77
N ALA A 64 9.21 -10.69 7.88
CA ALA A 64 9.72 -10.19 9.13
C ALA A 64 8.56 -10.03 10.12
N ALA A 65 8.72 -10.51 11.36
CA ALA A 65 7.73 -10.32 12.42
C ALA A 65 7.35 -8.83 12.55
N PRO A 66 6.12 -8.48 12.97
CA PRO A 66 5.67 -7.08 13.07
C PRO A 66 6.68 -6.16 13.77
N GLU A 67 7.35 -6.63 14.82
CA GLU A 67 8.38 -5.88 15.54
C GLU A 67 9.62 -5.58 14.69
N THR A 68 10.00 -6.52 13.83
CA THR A 68 11.11 -6.35 12.88
C THR A 68 10.71 -5.36 11.78
N HIS A 69 9.48 -5.46 11.27
CA HIS A 69 8.94 -4.49 10.30
C HIS A 69 8.88 -3.08 10.88
N TYR A 70 8.36 -2.94 12.09
CA TYR A 70 8.31 -1.68 12.83
C TYR A 70 9.70 -1.08 13.03
N SER A 71 10.69 -1.92 13.38
CA SER A 71 12.08 -1.48 13.54
C SER A 71 12.67 -0.97 12.22
N ALA A 72 12.39 -1.62 11.09
CA ALA A 72 12.79 -1.15 9.77
C ALA A 72 12.11 0.18 9.39
N ALA A 73 10.81 0.28 9.67
CA ALA A 73 9.99 1.47 9.42
C ALA A 73 10.52 2.70 10.17
N LYS A 74 11.09 2.55 11.38
CA LYS A 74 11.72 3.68 12.10
C LYS A 74 12.79 4.39 11.28
N ARG A 75 13.65 3.64 10.58
CA ARG A 75 14.73 4.22 9.76
C ARG A 75 14.17 4.90 8.52
N TYR A 76 13.17 4.29 7.89
CA TYR A 76 12.48 4.87 6.75
C TYR A 76 11.82 6.20 7.12
N TYR A 77 10.96 6.18 8.14
CA TYR A 77 10.21 7.36 8.55
C TYR A 77 11.10 8.43 9.18
N LYS A 78 12.24 8.09 9.79
CA LYS A 78 13.23 9.11 10.20
C LYS A 78 13.66 10.01 9.03
N ARG A 79 13.70 9.49 7.80
CA ARG A 79 14.08 10.24 6.61
C ARG A 79 12.89 10.91 5.93
N TYR A 80 11.78 10.20 5.78
CA TYR A 80 10.67 10.64 4.92
C TYR A 80 9.55 11.35 5.67
N TYR A 81 9.43 11.14 6.99
CA TYR A 81 8.37 11.75 7.79
C TYR A 81 8.32 13.28 7.68
N PRO A 82 9.43 14.03 7.75
CA PRO A 82 9.36 15.49 7.61
C PRO A 82 8.76 15.95 6.28
N LEU A 83 8.98 15.19 5.20
CA LEU A 83 8.41 15.51 3.89
C LEU A 83 6.91 15.25 3.85
N ILE A 84 6.45 14.18 4.52
CA ILE A 84 5.01 13.86 4.61
C ILE A 84 4.32 14.89 5.52
N GLU A 85 4.97 15.27 6.61
CA GLU A 85 4.45 16.21 7.60
C GLU A 85 4.32 17.62 7.02
N GLU A 86 5.27 18.06 6.19
CA GLU A 86 5.20 19.34 5.48
C GLU A 86 3.95 19.43 4.58
N GLU A 87 3.58 18.33 3.92
CA GLU A 87 2.40 18.26 3.04
C GLU A 87 1.06 18.22 3.81
N LEU A 88 1.07 17.96 5.13
CA LEU A 88 -0.16 18.00 5.94
C LEU A 88 -0.68 19.42 6.08
N GLY A 89 0.19 20.41 6.25
CA GLY A 89 -0.20 21.81 6.44
C GLY A 89 -1.31 21.99 7.51
N ASN A 90 -2.51 22.42 7.10
CA ASN A 90 -3.67 22.59 7.97
C ASN A 90 -4.66 21.40 7.92
N ALA A 91 -4.21 20.22 7.50
CA ALA A 91 -5.04 19.03 7.42
C ALA A 91 -5.61 18.67 8.80
N SER A 92 -6.87 18.28 8.80
CA SER A 92 -7.61 17.82 9.97
C SER A 92 -7.89 16.32 9.92
N SER A 93 -7.62 15.67 8.79
CA SER A 93 -7.87 14.25 8.58
C SER A 93 -6.90 13.59 7.60
N ILE A 94 -6.43 12.39 7.94
CA ILE A 94 -5.57 11.55 7.09
C ILE A 94 -6.05 10.10 7.05
N LEU A 95 -6.00 9.51 5.86
CA LEU A 95 -6.13 8.07 5.61
C LEU A 95 -4.80 7.50 5.09
N ASP A 96 -4.23 6.53 5.80
CA ASP A 96 -3.03 5.81 5.35
C ASP A 96 -3.39 4.40 4.85
N ILE A 97 -3.30 4.19 3.54
CA ILE A 97 -3.65 2.92 2.88
C ILE A 97 -2.41 2.03 2.82
N GLY A 98 -2.50 0.84 3.40
CA GLY A 98 -1.36 -0.05 3.59
C GLY A 98 -0.49 0.40 4.75
N CYS A 99 -1.10 0.81 5.87
CA CYS A 99 -0.39 1.47 6.98
C CYS A 99 0.62 0.57 7.72
N GLY A 100 0.69 -0.73 7.39
CA GLY A 100 1.63 -1.67 7.97
C GLY A 100 1.48 -1.75 9.48
N THR A 101 2.58 -1.52 10.21
CA THR A 101 2.59 -1.49 11.68
C THR A 101 2.22 -0.14 12.27
N GLY A 102 1.68 0.79 11.47
CA GLY A 102 1.13 2.07 11.92
C GLY A 102 2.16 3.14 12.26
N ARG A 103 3.42 3.03 11.77
CA ARG A 103 4.50 3.95 12.18
C ARG A 103 4.25 5.40 11.77
N LEU A 104 3.71 5.65 10.57
CA LEU A 104 3.33 7.00 10.14
C LEU A 104 2.27 7.56 11.07
N LEU A 105 1.18 6.82 11.26
CA LEU A 105 0.07 7.22 12.10
C LEU A 105 0.53 7.47 13.54
N GLU A 106 1.40 6.64 14.12
CA GLU A 106 2.00 6.85 15.45
C GLU A 106 2.72 8.19 15.56
N LEU A 107 3.60 8.51 14.60
CA LEU A 107 4.34 9.78 14.58
C LEU A 107 3.37 10.97 14.51
N LEU A 108 2.35 10.88 13.66
CA LEU A 108 1.32 11.91 13.57
C LEU A 108 0.52 12.07 14.86
N GLY A 109 0.26 10.97 15.58
CA GLY A 109 -0.38 11.04 16.90
C GLY A 109 0.48 11.74 17.96
N GLN A 110 1.80 11.70 17.82
CA GLN A 110 2.75 12.36 18.72
C GLN A 110 2.84 13.87 18.44
N ASP A 111 2.87 14.25 17.16
CA ASP A 111 3.05 15.65 16.75
C ASP A 111 1.74 16.45 16.73
N TYR A 112 0.59 15.78 16.60
CA TYR A 112 -0.74 16.37 16.59
C TYR A 112 -1.58 15.90 17.81
N PRO A 113 -1.18 16.27 19.05
CA PRO A 113 -1.86 15.83 20.25
C PRO A 113 -3.27 16.44 20.38
N GLY A 114 -4.08 15.85 21.25
CA GLY A 114 -5.41 16.37 21.57
C GLY A 114 -6.48 16.11 20.49
N ASN A 115 -6.27 15.09 19.64
CA ASN A 115 -7.18 14.73 18.54
C ASN A 115 -7.40 15.86 17.53
N THR A 116 -6.39 16.70 17.31
CA THR A 116 -6.41 17.78 16.32
C THR A 116 -6.31 17.26 14.88
N LEU A 117 -5.80 16.04 14.71
CA LEU A 117 -5.73 15.32 13.44
C LEU A 117 -6.46 13.96 13.57
N LEU A 118 -7.53 13.78 12.80
CA LEU A 118 -8.17 12.48 12.63
C LEU A 118 -7.24 11.56 11.82
N ARG A 119 -6.93 10.38 12.37
CA ARG A 119 -6.02 9.41 11.77
C ARG A 119 -6.75 8.09 11.54
N ILE A 120 -6.78 7.60 10.31
CA ILE A 120 -7.34 6.30 9.97
C ILE A 120 -6.32 5.52 9.11
N GLY A 121 -6.20 4.22 9.34
CA GLY A 121 -5.38 3.33 8.54
C GLY A 121 -6.17 2.19 7.90
N ILE A 122 -5.67 1.67 6.78
CA ILE A 122 -6.10 0.40 6.19
C ILE A 122 -4.89 -0.54 6.16
N GLU A 123 -5.02 -1.74 6.73
CA GLU A 123 -4.01 -2.80 6.65
C GLU A 123 -4.74 -4.14 6.57
N LEU A 124 -4.51 -4.88 5.49
CA LEU A 124 -5.23 -6.14 5.22
C LEU A 124 -4.77 -7.30 6.08
N ASN A 125 -3.58 -7.23 6.70
CA ASN A 125 -3.16 -8.27 7.62
C ASN A 125 -3.45 -7.99 9.05
N THR A 126 -4.16 -8.95 9.62
CA THR A 126 -4.67 -8.93 10.97
C THR A 126 -3.58 -8.75 12.01
N GLU A 127 -2.40 -9.36 11.86
CA GLU A 127 -1.32 -9.22 12.84
C GLU A 127 -0.72 -7.80 12.83
N ARG A 128 -0.45 -7.24 11.65
CA ARG A 128 0.05 -5.87 11.48
C ARG A 128 -1.00 -4.84 11.86
N ALA A 129 -2.26 -5.05 11.49
CA ALA A 129 -3.37 -4.20 11.86
C ALA A 129 -3.57 -4.18 13.39
N ALA A 130 -3.49 -5.34 14.05
CA ALA A 130 -3.55 -5.41 15.52
C ALA A 130 -2.38 -4.64 16.16
N PHE A 131 -1.16 -4.82 15.65
CA PHE A 131 0.01 -4.07 16.11
C PHE A 131 -0.18 -2.56 15.89
N ALA A 132 -0.63 -2.14 14.71
CA ALA A 132 -0.87 -0.74 14.36
C ALA A 132 -1.91 -0.09 15.28
N ARG A 133 -3.03 -0.77 15.59
CA ARG A 133 -4.03 -0.27 16.55
C ARG A 133 -3.41 0.00 17.92
N GLN A 134 -2.55 -0.92 18.39
CA GLN A 134 -1.89 -0.77 19.68
C GLN A 134 -0.88 0.39 19.68
N THR A 135 -0.06 0.51 18.62
CA THR A 135 1.03 1.49 18.55
C THR A 135 0.53 2.89 18.18
N ALA A 136 -0.30 3.01 17.16
CA ALA A 136 -0.78 4.29 16.66
C ALA A 136 -1.99 4.84 17.46
N GLN A 137 -2.69 3.98 18.22
CA GLN A 137 -3.87 4.36 19.00
C GLN A 137 -4.91 5.11 18.15
N CYS A 138 -5.24 4.56 16.98
CA CYS A 138 -6.26 5.07 16.07
C CYS A 138 -6.99 3.93 15.35
N ASP A 139 -8.03 4.27 14.60
CA ASP A 139 -8.83 3.28 13.88
C ASP A 139 -8.04 2.69 12.69
N ILE A 140 -7.97 1.36 12.64
CA ILE A 140 -7.35 0.60 11.55
C ILE A 140 -8.37 -0.40 11.01
N TYR A 141 -8.58 -0.37 9.70
CA TYR A 141 -9.54 -1.22 9.00
C TYR A 141 -8.84 -2.32 8.21
N GLU A 142 -9.36 -3.54 8.30
CA GLU A 142 -8.90 -4.72 7.55
C GLU A 142 -9.77 -4.93 6.29
N THR A 143 -10.19 -3.83 5.66
CA THR A 143 -11.05 -3.85 4.46
C THR A 143 -10.24 -3.37 3.26
N PRO A 144 -10.28 -4.05 2.10
CA PRO A 144 -9.68 -3.57 0.87
C PRO A 144 -10.14 -2.15 0.54
N VAL A 145 -9.23 -1.30 0.06
CA VAL A 145 -9.52 0.12 -0.17
C VAL A 145 -10.66 0.31 -1.18
N GLU A 146 -10.80 -0.61 -2.14
CA GLU A 146 -11.84 -0.65 -3.16
C GLU A 146 -13.24 -0.91 -2.56
N LYS A 147 -13.30 -1.53 -1.37
CA LYS A 147 -14.52 -1.82 -0.62
C LYS A 147 -14.69 -0.92 0.61
N PHE A 148 -13.68 -0.12 0.93
CA PHE A 148 -13.70 0.77 2.09
C PHE A 148 -14.68 1.91 1.83
N THR A 149 -15.57 2.15 2.79
CA THR A 149 -16.53 3.26 2.74
C THR A 149 -16.38 4.10 3.99
N TYR A 150 -16.46 5.42 3.81
CA TYR A 150 -16.34 6.38 4.90
C TYR A 150 -17.34 7.52 4.65
N PRO A 151 -18.10 7.98 5.66
CA PRO A 151 -19.13 9.01 5.47
C PRO A 151 -18.57 10.40 5.17
N GLY A 152 -17.28 10.62 5.41
CA GLY A 152 -16.60 11.90 5.21
C GLY A 152 -15.56 11.89 4.08
N LYS A 153 -14.75 12.94 4.06
CA LYS A 153 -13.55 13.04 3.22
C LYS A 153 -12.32 13.09 4.10
N PHE A 154 -11.17 12.73 3.53
CA PHE A 154 -9.87 12.95 4.13
C PHE A 154 -9.20 14.12 3.44
N ASP A 155 -8.51 14.96 4.20
CA ASP A 155 -7.70 16.05 3.65
C ASP A 155 -6.46 15.48 2.96
N VAL A 156 -5.90 14.40 3.51
CA VAL A 156 -4.72 13.71 2.97
C VAL A 156 -4.97 12.20 2.89
N ILE A 157 -4.53 11.58 1.78
CA ILE A 157 -4.50 10.13 1.60
C ILE A 157 -3.08 9.73 1.25
N THR A 158 -2.48 8.81 2.02
CA THR A 158 -1.14 8.29 1.79
C THR A 158 -1.17 6.82 1.35
N MET A 159 -0.22 6.47 0.48
CA MET A 159 0.07 5.11 0.02
C MET A 159 1.58 4.92 0.01
N VAL A 160 2.14 4.59 1.17
CA VAL A 160 3.60 4.54 1.38
C VAL A 160 4.00 3.14 1.83
N ASN A 161 4.82 2.47 1.01
CA ASN A 161 5.33 1.12 1.28
C ASN A 161 6.71 1.15 1.95
#